data_AF-A0A8J8WJ46-F1
#
_entry.id   AF-A0A8J8WJ46-F1
#
_cell.length_a   1.000
_cell.length_b   1.000
_cell.length_c   1.000
_cell.angle_alpha   90.00
_cell.angle_beta   90.00
_cell.angle_gamma   90.00
#
_symmetry.space_group_name_H-M   'P 1'
#
loop_
_entity.id
_entity.type
_entity.pdbx_description
1 polymer ?
#
loop_
_entity_poly.entity_id
_entity_poly.type
_entity_poly.pdbx_seq_one_letter_code
_entity_poly.pdbx_strand_id
1 'polypeptide(L)'
;MADQKCPRFSASATPPEHTASASRHHDRKTQRDEYRILTKEAPKNIDDYEISLDQDAEDSQPVRKLLSNSDLDHPQVKVFIRTREKALSFAMEAHSWNLEPNNKNSRIHVFWTDASVVNACAAGAVARQEARPGAFVTITYTYPCPILCPLTVEIFAISNALSDAVTRVRECLRALATDGSGRLSQHEVFVFTDSEGALRVIQGTNKKALSQDTQVLVQFVTSMSVELKALGSLVELHLVPGHSKVPGNCEAHNASRYAARSLASQRNMTNAEKGMRLYQNGPFTALFPLPEEPSFLLDLMRALHLTRPVYPGQPLGIGFLPIFED
;
A
#
# COMPACT_ATOMS: atom_id res chain seq x y z
N MET A 1 -28.31 3.70 56.65
CA MET A 1 -29.65 4.29 56.47
C MET A 1 -29.49 5.72 56.02
N ALA A 2 -29.54 5.95 54.70
CA ALA A 2 -29.64 7.28 54.10
C ALA A 2 -30.22 7.07 52.69
N ASP A 3 -31.54 7.21 52.58
CA ASP A 3 -32.29 7.16 51.32
C ASP A 3 -32.14 8.50 50.60
N GLN A 4 -31.44 8.49 49.47
CA GLN A 4 -31.31 9.63 48.58
C GLN A 4 -32.39 9.53 47.49
N LYS A 5 -33.46 10.33 47.64
CA LYS A 5 -34.56 10.46 46.68
C LYS A 5 -34.10 11.21 45.43
N CYS A 6 -34.22 10.57 44.26
CA CYS A 6 -34.14 11.22 42.95
C CYS A 6 -35.48 11.92 42.61
N PRO A 7 -35.46 13.13 42.00
CA PRO A 7 -36.66 13.77 41.49
C PRO A 7 -37.08 13.22 40.13
N ARG A 8 -38.39 13.02 39.96
CA ARG A 8 -39.07 12.66 38.71
C ARG A 8 -39.03 13.84 37.74
N PHE A 9 -38.55 13.62 36.52
CA PHE A 9 -38.84 14.46 35.37
C PHE A 9 -39.86 13.76 34.46
N SER A 10 -41.01 14.39 34.31
CA SER A 10 -42.05 14.11 33.33
C SER A 10 -41.92 15.10 32.18
N ALA A 11 -41.68 14.61 30.96
CA ALA A 11 -41.94 15.36 29.74
C ALA A 11 -42.27 14.39 28.60
N SER A 12 -43.54 14.42 28.20
CA SER A 12 -44.06 13.84 26.97
C SER A 12 -43.63 14.69 25.79
N ALA A 13 -42.99 14.09 24.79
CA ALA A 13 -42.88 14.67 23.45
C ALA A 13 -43.07 13.56 22.42
N THR A 14 -44.14 13.69 21.64
CA THR A 14 -44.46 12.91 20.46
C THR A 14 -43.41 13.11 19.35
N PRO A 15 -43.05 12.06 18.58
CA PRO A 15 -42.12 12.19 17.47
C PRO A 15 -42.82 12.70 16.20
N PRO A 16 -42.15 13.49 15.35
CA PRO A 16 -42.64 13.76 14.00
C PRO A 16 -42.28 12.59 13.08
N GLU A 17 -43.30 12.12 12.36
CA GLU A 17 -43.15 11.27 11.16
C GLU A 17 -42.33 12.02 10.10
N HIS A 18 -41.20 11.45 9.70
CA HIS A 18 -40.53 11.85 8.47
C HIS A 18 -40.44 10.67 7.51
N THR A 19 -41.23 10.84 6.47
CA THR A 19 -41.33 10.09 5.22
C THR A 19 -39.98 9.87 4.54
N ALA A 20 -39.82 8.66 4.03
CA ALA A 20 -38.76 8.24 3.12
C ALA A 20 -38.67 9.14 1.88
N SER A 21 -37.44 9.43 1.44
CA SER A 21 -37.20 9.84 0.05
C SER A 21 -35.96 9.13 -0.49
N ALA A 22 -36.21 8.30 -1.49
CA ALA A 22 -35.25 7.59 -2.29
C ALA A 22 -34.52 8.55 -3.23
N SER A 23 -33.22 8.76 -3.03
CA SER A 23 -32.34 9.32 -4.07
C SER A 23 -30.86 9.10 -3.71
N ARG A 24 -30.36 7.87 -3.90
CA ARG A 24 -28.90 7.58 -3.81
C ARG A 24 -28.38 6.63 -4.90
N HIS A 25 -29.19 6.30 -5.90
CA HIS A 25 -28.80 5.35 -6.96
C HIS A 25 -28.35 6.00 -8.29
N HIS A 26 -28.43 7.32 -8.45
CA HIS A 26 -28.02 7.97 -9.69
C HIS A 26 -26.55 8.44 -9.74
N ASP A 27 -25.86 8.55 -8.61
CA ASP A 27 -24.53 9.16 -8.56
C ASP A 27 -23.37 8.16 -8.77
N ARG A 28 -23.63 6.85 -8.65
CA ARG A 28 -22.59 5.80 -8.85
C ARG A 28 -22.36 5.40 -10.31
N LYS A 29 -23.30 5.71 -11.22
CA LYS A 29 -23.18 5.35 -12.65
C LYS A 29 -22.32 6.36 -13.39
N THR A 30 -22.49 7.65 -13.09
CA THR A 30 -21.79 8.77 -13.75
C THR A 30 -20.26 8.72 -13.51
N GLN A 31 -19.82 8.36 -12.30
CA GLN A 31 -18.39 8.21 -11.98
C GLN A 31 -17.69 7.07 -12.73
N ARG A 32 -18.43 6.01 -13.10
CA ARG A 32 -17.87 4.86 -13.82
C ARG A 32 -17.79 5.10 -15.33
N ASP A 33 -18.69 5.95 -15.86
CA ASP A 33 -18.74 6.29 -17.28
C ASP A 33 -17.76 7.41 -17.66
N GLU A 34 -17.46 8.37 -16.77
CA GLU A 34 -16.45 9.41 -17.04
C GLU A 34 -15.02 8.83 -17.17
N TYR A 35 -14.66 7.82 -16.38
CA TYR A 35 -13.39 7.09 -16.55
C TYR A 35 -13.33 6.25 -17.84
N ARG A 36 -14.49 5.85 -18.38
CA ARG A 36 -14.59 5.07 -19.63
C ARG A 36 -14.50 5.93 -20.89
N ILE A 37 -14.76 7.25 -20.78
CA ILE A 37 -14.68 8.17 -21.91
C ILE A 37 -13.23 8.67 -22.13
N LEU A 38 -12.42 8.78 -21.08
CA LEU A 38 -11.03 9.25 -21.15
C LEU A 38 -9.99 8.16 -21.48
N THR A 39 -10.42 6.92 -21.70
CA THR A 39 -9.58 5.78 -22.13
C THR A 39 -9.83 5.38 -23.60
N LYS A 40 -10.60 6.17 -24.36
CA LYS A 40 -11.03 5.84 -25.73
C LYS A 40 -9.97 5.98 -26.83
N GLU A 41 -8.72 6.29 -26.51
CA GLU A 41 -7.59 6.19 -27.46
C GLU A 41 -6.56 5.11 -27.08
N ALA A 42 -6.99 4.06 -26.37
CA ALA A 42 -6.25 2.80 -26.30
C ALA A 42 -6.80 1.82 -27.36
N PRO A 43 -5.95 1.18 -28.19
CA PRO A 43 -6.41 0.25 -29.22
C PRO A 43 -7.19 -0.91 -28.59
N LYS A 44 -8.45 -1.05 -29.00
CA LYS A 44 -9.31 -2.20 -28.72
C LYS A 44 -8.84 -3.38 -29.57
N ASN A 45 -7.90 -4.15 -29.06
CA ASN A 45 -7.75 -5.55 -29.43
C ASN A 45 -6.91 -6.26 -28.37
N ILE A 46 -7.56 -6.67 -27.29
CA ILE A 46 -7.02 -7.64 -26.33
C ILE A 46 -8.20 -8.50 -25.87
N ASP A 47 -8.73 -9.27 -26.80
CA ASP A 47 -9.33 -10.56 -26.50
C ASP A 47 -8.58 -11.55 -27.42
N ASP A 48 -8.22 -12.72 -26.88
CA ASP A 48 -7.50 -13.82 -27.52
C ASP A 48 -5.97 -13.70 -27.63
N TYR A 49 -5.31 -13.67 -26.46
CA TYR A 49 -4.04 -14.41 -26.32
C TYR A 49 -4.18 -15.37 -25.14
N GLU A 50 -4.70 -16.57 -25.42
CA GLU A 50 -4.36 -17.77 -24.64
C GLU A 50 -2.85 -17.98 -24.79
N ILE A 51 -2.07 -17.39 -23.87
CA ILE A 51 -0.70 -17.81 -23.66
C ILE A 51 -0.80 -19.09 -22.84
N SER A 52 -0.47 -20.22 -23.46
CA SER A 52 -0.26 -21.50 -22.76
C SER A 52 0.74 -21.26 -21.62
N LEU A 53 0.22 -21.25 -20.39
CA LEU A 53 1.00 -21.19 -19.16
C LEU A 53 1.30 -22.63 -18.72
N ASP A 54 2.08 -23.34 -19.53
CA ASP A 54 2.78 -24.55 -19.08
C ASP A 54 4.05 -24.12 -18.34
N GLN A 55 3.87 -23.64 -17.13
CA GLN A 55 4.91 -23.70 -16.11
C GLN A 55 4.30 -24.38 -14.89
N ASP A 56 4.41 -25.70 -14.89
CA ASP A 56 4.28 -26.53 -13.71
C ASP A 56 5.32 -26.08 -12.67
N ALA A 57 4.96 -25.08 -11.88
CA ALA A 57 5.56 -24.85 -10.59
C ALA A 57 5.12 -26.03 -9.72
N GLU A 58 5.96 -27.08 -9.72
CA GLU A 58 5.85 -28.24 -8.84
C GLU A 58 5.52 -27.82 -7.41
N ASP A 59 4.69 -28.65 -6.77
CA ASP A 59 4.26 -28.60 -5.37
C ASP A 59 5.40 -28.20 -4.43
N SER A 60 5.49 -26.90 -4.18
CA SER A 60 6.36 -26.36 -3.15
C SER A 60 5.68 -26.57 -1.81
N GLN A 61 5.94 -27.71 -1.18
CA GLN A 61 5.85 -27.82 0.28
C GLN A 61 6.64 -26.65 0.91
N PRO A 62 6.25 -26.13 2.10
CA PRO A 62 7.00 -25.07 2.76
C PRO A 62 8.45 -25.52 2.94
N VAL A 63 9.36 -24.88 2.19
CA VAL A 63 10.74 -25.31 1.99
C VAL A 63 11.51 -25.16 3.30
N ARG A 64 11.54 -26.22 4.11
CA ARG A 64 12.56 -26.47 5.13
C ARG A 64 13.81 -27.03 4.45
N LYS A 65 14.55 -26.21 3.72
CA LYS A 65 15.93 -26.51 3.33
C LYS A 65 16.83 -25.36 3.77
N LEU A 66 17.78 -25.72 4.62
CA LEU A 66 18.87 -24.87 5.10
C LEU A 66 19.61 -24.27 3.89
N LEU A 67 19.79 -22.96 3.92
CA LEU A 67 20.39 -22.16 2.86
C LEU A 67 21.87 -22.56 2.65
N SER A 68 22.23 -22.90 1.40
CA SER A 68 23.62 -22.96 0.93
C SER A 68 24.05 -21.60 0.37
N ASN A 69 25.23 -21.13 0.76
CA ASN A 69 25.74 -19.76 0.59
C ASN A 69 26.22 -19.36 -0.83
N SER A 70 25.60 -19.84 -1.92
CA SER A 70 26.11 -19.58 -3.29
C SER A 70 25.25 -18.69 -4.20
N ASP A 71 24.08 -18.21 -3.77
CA ASP A 71 23.16 -17.44 -4.64
C ASP A 71 23.15 -15.94 -4.33
N LEU A 72 24.12 -15.20 -4.87
CA LEU A 72 24.21 -13.74 -4.74
C LEU A 72 23.55 -12.94 -5.89
N ASP A 73 22.98 -13.58 -6.91
CA ASP A 73 22.43 -12.90 -8.11
C ASP A 73 20.92 -13.11 -8.36
N HIS A 74 20.13 -13.46 -7.34
CA HIS A 74 18.67 -13.61 -7.48
C HIS A 74 17.88 -12.71 -6.51
N PRO A 75 16.65 -12.30 -6.90
CA PRO A 75 15.88 -11.29 -6.19
C PRO A 75 15.75 -11.67 -4.71
N GLN A 76 16.22 -10.78 -3.84
CA GLN A 76 16.34 -11.02 -2.40
C GLN A 76 14.99 -11.21 -1.71
N VAL A 77 13.93 -10.78 -2.37
CA VAL A 77 12.54 -11.05 -2.01
C VAL A 77 11.94 -12.07 -2.98
N LYS A 78 11.33 -13.14 -2.45
CA LYS A 78 10.62 -14.12 -3.29
C LYS A 78 9.24 -13.60 -3.62
N VAL A 79 8.89 -13.57 -4.91
CA VAL A 79 7.58 -13.09 -5.38
C VAL A 79 6.77 -14.26 -5.91
N PHE A 80 5.57 -14.45 -5.37
CA PHE A 80 4.66 -15.54 -5.72
C PHE A 80 3.38 -15.00 -6.36
N ILE A 81 3.32 -15.10 -7.69
CA ILE A 81 2.13 -14.81 -8.49
C ILE A 81 1.50 -16.15 -8.88
N ARG A 82 0.60 -16.65 -8.03
CA ARG A 82 -0.08 -17.94 -8.24
C ARG A 82 -1.39 -17.74 -9.01
N THR A 83 -1.98 -18.84 -9.50
CA THR A 83 -3.35 -18.81 -10.03
C THR A 83 -4.33 -18.29 -8.97
N ARG A 84 -5.46 -17.72 -9.40
CA ARG A 84 -6.44 -17.10 -8.49
C ARG A 84 -6.85 -18.01 -7.33
N GLU A 85 -7.13 -19.29 -7.62
CA GLU A 85 -7.53 -20.28 -6.61
C GLU A 85 -6.41 -20.56 -5.60
N LYS A 86 -5.20 -20.85 -6.08
CA LYS A 86 -4.04 -21.12 -5.21
C LYS A 86 -3.66 -19.89 -4.37
N ALA A 87 -3.74 -18.69 -4.95
CA ALA A 87 -3.52 -17.42 -4.25
C ALA A 87 -4.56 -17.20 -3.14
N LEU A 88 -5.84 -17.45 -3.42
CA LEU A 88 -6.91 -17.35 -2.43
C LEU A 88 -6.74 -18.37 -1.29
N SER A 89 -6.50 -19.63 -1.64
CA SER A 89 -6.32 -20.70 -0.65
C SER A 89 -5.16 -20.39 0.29
N PHE A 90 -4.01 -20.00 -0.25
CA PHE A 90 -2.84 -19.65 0.55
C PHE A 90 -3.07 -18.42 1.43
N ALA A 91 -3.76 -17.39 0.92
CA ALA A 91 -4.11 -16.21 1.69
C ALA A 91 -5.06 -16.54 2.86
N MET A 92 -6.07 -17.38 2.62
CA MET A 92 -6.99 -17.83 3.67
C MET A 92 -6.28 -18.69 4.73
N GLU A 93 -5.35 -19.54 4.31
CA GLU A 93 -4.51 -20.31 5.22
C GLU A 93 -3.63 -19.38 6.07
N ALA A 94 -2.95 -18.42 5.45
CA ALA A 94 -2.07 -17.47 6.13
C ALA A 94 -2.80 -16.64 7.18
N HIS A 95 -4.05 -16.26 6.90
CA HIS A 95 -4.91 -15.59 7.87
C HIS A 95 -5.16 -16.43 9.15
N SER A 96 -5.19 -17.76 9.02
CA SER A 96 -5.43 -18.68 10.13
C SER A 96 -4.17 -19.08 10.90
N TRP A 97 -2.98 -18.66 10.45
CA TRP A 97 -1.74 -19.03 11.12
C TRP A 97 -1.67 -18.48 12.55
N ASN A 98 -1.20 -19.33 13.46
CA ASN A 98 -0.82 -18.91 14.79
C ASN A 98 0.54 -18.21 14.72
N LEU A 99 0.56 -16.91 15.03
CA LEU A 99 1.77 -16.08 14.96
C LEU A 99 2.61 -16.11 16.23
N GLU A 100 2.12 -16.75 17.30
CA GLU A 100 2.93 -17.03 18.47
C GLU A 100 4.08 -17.98 18.10
N PRO A 101 5.29 -17.78 18.66
CA PRO A 101 6.39 -18.69 18.44
C PRO A 101 6.02 -20.06 18.99
N ASN A 102 5.64 -20.97 18.10
CA ASN A 102 5.50 -22.38 18.45
C ASN A 102 6.87 -22.95 18.86
N ASN A 103 6.92 -24.19 19.34
CA ASN A 103 8.19 -24.93 19.54
C ASN A 103 9.06 -25.08 18.26
N LYS A 104 8.61 -24.52 17.12
CA LYS A 104 9.37 -24.35 15.89
C LYS A 104 10.15 -23.05 16.06
N ASN A 105 11.48 -23.07 15.93
CA ASN A 105 12.37 -21.92 16.10
C ASN A 105 12.15 -20.76 15.08
N SER A 106 10.93 -20.52 14.61
CA SER A 106 10.60 -19.40 13.73
C SER A 106 9.41 -18.58 14.22
N ARG A 107 9.46 -17.27 13.95
CA ARG A 107 8.41 -16.30 14.22
C ARG A 107 7.88 -15.74 12.91
N ILE A 108 6.57 -15.86 12.72
CA ILE A 108 5.88 -15.48 11.49
C ILE A 108 5.30 -14.06 11.64
N HIS A 109 5.49 -13.23 10.62
CA HIS A 109 4.91 -11.90 10.52
C HIS A 109 4.09 -11.82 9.23
N VAL A 110 2.80 -11.48 9.34
CA VAL A 110 1.87 -11.42 8.20
C VAL A 110 1.35 -9.99 8.04
N PHE A 111 1.54 -9.45 6.84
CA PHE A 111 1.13 -8.10 6.45
C PHE A 111 0.22 -8.16 5.23
N TRP A 112 -0.86 -7.41 5.26
CA TRP A 112 -1.78 -7.22 4.14
C TRP A 112 -1.70 -5.78 3.67
N THR A 113 -1.58 -5.56 2.38
CA THR A 113 -1.42 -4.22 1.80
C THR A 113 -2.44 -3.97 0.72
N ASP A 114 -2.90 -2.73 0.66
CA ASP A 114 -3.73 -2.21 -0.42
C ASP A 114 -3.50 -0.69 -0.53
N ALA A 115 -3.79 -0.13 -1.68
CA ALA A 115 -3.71 1.29 -1.93
C ALA A 115 -5.00 1.84 -2.53
N SER A 116 -5.21 3.14 -2.35
CA SER A 116 -6.34 3.83 -2.95
C SER A 116 -5.94 5.20 -3.45
N VAL A 117 -6.50 5.58 -4.60
CA VAL A 117 -6.37 6.90 -5.20
C VAL A 117 -7.76 7.50 -5.33
N VAL A 118 -7.95 8.70 -4.80
CA VAL A 118 -9.21 9.46 -4.84
C VAL A 118 -8.87 10.91 -5.15
N ASN A 119 -9.33 11.41 -6.30
CA ASN A 119 -9.11 12.79 -6.75
C ASN A 119 -7.62 13.22 -6.72
N ALA A 120 -6.72 12.34 -7.18
CA ALA A 120 -5.26 12.46 -7.10
C ALA A 120 -4.65 12.48 -5.68
N CYS A 121 -5.44 12.38 -4.62
CA CYS A 121 -4.95 12.05 -3.28
C CYS A 121 -4.84 10.53 -3.16
N ALA A 122 -3.72 10.05 -2.64
CA ALA A 122 -3.51 8.62 -2.50
C ALA A 122 -3.07 8.23 -1.09
N ALA A 123 -3.38 7.00 -0.72
CA ALA A 123 -2.89 6.39 0.51
C ALA A 123 -2.65 4.90 0.30
N GLY A 124 -1.58 4.40 0.89
CA GLY A 124 -1.38 2.97 1.13
C GLY A 124 -1.84 2.62 2.54
N ALA A 125 -2.22 1.37 2.77
CA ALA A 125 -2.47 0.85 4.10
C ALA A 125 -1.80 -0.51 4.28
N VAL A 126 -1.46 -0.79 5.53
CA VAL A 126 -0.90 -2.06 6.00
C VAL A 126 -1.77 -2.55 7.14
N ALA A 127 -2.47 -3.66 6.93
CA ALA A 127 -3.11 -4.40 8.01
C ALA A 127 -2.17 -5.52 8.46
N ARG A 128 -1.57 -5.35 9.64
CA ARG A 128 -0.67 -6.32 10.25
C ARG A 128 -1.47 -7.26 11.13
N GLN A 129 -1.30 -8.56 10.95
CA GLN A 129 -1.92 -9.55 11.82
C GLN A 129 -1.16 -9.63 13.15
N GLU A 130 -1.90 -9.56 14.25
CA GLU A 130 -1.35 -9.72 15.61
C GLU A 130 -1.41 -11.19 16.05
N ALA A 131 -0.81 -11.50 17.20
CA ALA A 131 -0.72 -12.86 17.74
C ALA A 131 -2.06 -13.62 17.79
N ARG A 132 -3.15 -12.92 18.09
CA ARG A 132 -4.50 -13.50 18.08
C ARG A 132 -4.99 -13.60 16.64
N PRO A 133 -5.31 -14.80 16.13
CA PRO A 133 -5.89 -14.95 14.80
C PRO A 133 -7.11 -14.05 14.62
N GLY A 134 -7.17 -13.32 13.50
CA GLY A 134 -8.26 -12.38 13.22
C GLY A 134 -8.12 -10.98 13.82
N ALA A 135 -7.13 -10.72 14.68
CA ALA A 135 -6.84 -9.38 15.17
C ALA A 135 -5.84 -8.66 14.26
N PHE A 136 -6.16 -7.43 13.85
CA PHE A 136 -5.31 -6.62 12.99
C PHE A 136 -4.96 -5.29 13.66
N VAL A 137 -3.71 -4.86 13.48
CA VAL A 137 -3.30 -3.46 13.65
C VAL A 137 -3.17 -2.87 12.26
N THR A 138 -3.94 -1.81 12.01
CA THR A 138 -3.97 -1.17 10.70
C THR A 138 -3.27 0.18 10.74
N ILE A 139 -2.31 0.37 9.85
CA ILE A 139 -1.53 1.59 9.70
C ILE A 139 -1.77 2.15 8.30
N THR A 140 -2.03 3.44 8.19
CA THR A 140 -2.24 4.12 6.90
C THR A 140 -1.13 5.12 6.62
N TYR A 141 -0.70 5.18 5.37
CA TYR A 141 0.36 6.06 4.89
C TYR A 141 -0.19 6.92 3.75
N THR A 142 -0.25 8.23 3.96
CA THR A 142 -0.65 9.17 2.89
C THR A 142 0.49 9.38 1.92
N TYR A 143 0.21 9.27 0.62
CA TYR A 143 1.19 9.60 -0.40
C TYR A 143 1.42 11.13 -0.41
N PRO A 144 2.67 11.61 -0.43
CA PRO A 144 3.00 13.01 -0.15
C PRO A 144 2.61 13.98 -1.27
N CYS A 145 2.47 13.50 -2.50
CA CYS A 145 2.21 14.32 -3.68
C CYS A 145 0.89 13.91 -4.34
N PRO A 146 0.29 14.77 -5.17
CA PRO A 146 -0.75 14.33 -6.08
C PRO A 146 -0.23 13.17 -6.95
N ILE A 147 -1.02 12.11 -7.10
CA ILE A 147 -0.64 10.95 -7.93
C ILE A 147 -1.87 10.29 -8.53
N LEU A 148 -1.71 9.81 -9.76
CA LEU A 148 -2.78 9.18 -10.53
C LEU A 148 -2.49 7.72 -10.86
N CYS A 149 -1.24 7.30 -10.73
CA CYS A 149 -0.78 5.96 -11.04
C CYS A 149 -1.03 5.04 -9.84
N PRO A 150 -2.07 4.18 -9.84
CA PRO A 150 -2.36 3.33 -8.68
C PRO A 150 -1.20 2.37 -8.41
N LEU A 151 -0.58 1.83 -9.47
CA LEU A 151 0.59 0.96 -9.41
C LEU A 151 1.72 1.51 -8.53
N THR A 152 2.03 2.81 -8.63
CA THR A 152 3.06 3.45 -7.80
C THR A 152 2.65 3.45 -6.33
N VAL A 153 1.36 3.66 -6.04
CA VAL A 153 0.84 3.69 -4.67
C VAL A 153 0.73 2.27 -4.08
N GLU A 154 0.46 1.26 -4.90
CA GLU A 154 0.53 -0.15 -4.48
C GLU A 154 1.93 -0.54 -4.02
N ILE A 155 2.96 -0.19 -4.82
CA ILE A 155 4.35 -0.43 -4.44
C ILE A 155 4.70 0.38 -3.18
N PHE A 156 4.19 1.60 -3.04
CA PHE A 156 4.32 2.39 -1.81
C PHE A 156 3.70 1.69 -0.59
N ALA A 157 2.54 1.05 -0.71
CA ALA A 157 1.96 0.28 0.39
C ALA A 157 2.85 -0.92 0.78
N ILE A 158 3.37 -1.67 -0.21
CA ILE A 158 4.31 -2.79 -0.01
C ILE A 158 5.60 -2.30 0.67
N SER A 159 6.17 -1.18 0.19
CA SER A 159 7.34 -0.53 0.77
C SER A 159 7.17 -0.25 2.26
N ASN A 160 6.03 0.31 2.65
CA ASN A 160 5.74 0.62 4.05
C ASN A 160 5.54 -0.65 4.90
N ALA A 161 4.93 -1.71 4.35
CA ALA A 161 4.82 -2.99 5.05
C ALA A 161 6.19 -3.62 5.34
N LEU A 162 7.12 -3.58 4.38
CA LEU A 162 8.48 -4.08 4.61
C LEU A 162 9.25 -3.23 5.63
N SER A 163 9.05 -1.91 5.65
CA SER A 163 9.63 -1.03 6.67
C SER A 163 9.09 -1.33 8.07
N ASP A 164 7.77 -1.58 8.20
CA ASP A 164 7.18 -2.03 9.48
C ASP A 164 7.74 -3.40 9.89
N ALA A 165 7.91 -4.33 8.94
CA ALA A 165 8.53 -5.63 9.20
C ALA A 165 9.97 -5.51 9.73
N VAL A 166 10.81 -4.63 9.14
CA VAL A 166 12.17 -4.35 9.64
C VAL A 166 12.13 -3.88 11.10
N THR A 167 11.23 -2.95 11.40
CA THR A 167 11.08 -2.40 12.76
C THR A 167 10.68 -3.49 13.75
N ARG A 168 9.67 -4.30 13.40
CA ARG A 168 9.19 -5.42 14.21
C ARG A 168 10.27 -6.47 14.47
N VAL A 169 11.01 -6.87 13.44
CA VAL A 169 12.09 -7.85 13.60
C VAL A 169 13.17 -7.31 14.53
N ARG A 170 13.56 -6.04 14.38
CA ARG A 170 14.51 -5.39 15.31
C ARG A 170 14.03 -5.37 16.74
N GLU A 171 12.76 -5.01 16.97
CA GLU A 171 12.17 -5.04 18.31
C GLU A 171 12.23 -6.44 18.92
N CYS A 172 11.88 -7.47 18.13
CA CYS A 172 11.95 -8.86 18.57
C CYS A 172 13.38 -9.27 18.95
N LEU A 173 14.35 -8.96 18.10
CA LEU A 173 15.76 -9.28 18.35
C LEU A 173 16.30 -8.55 19.59
N ARG A 174 15.90 -7.29 19.82
CA ARG A 174 16.25 -6.55 21.03
C ARG A 174 15.64 -7.19 22.29
N ALA A 175 14.37 -7.56 22.26
CA ALA A 175 13.70 -8.23 23.37
C ALA A 175 14.35 -9.60 23.69
N LEU A 176 14.72 -10.37 22.67
CA LEU A 176 15.45 -11.62 22.86
C LEU A 176 16.82 -11.43 23.52
N ALA A 177 17.51 -10.33 23.19
CA ALA A 177 18.79 -9.99 23.82
C ALA A 177 18.63 -9.63 25.31
N THR A 178 17.51 -9.03 25.71
CA THR A 178 17.25 -8.69 27.12
C THR A 178 16.82 -9.88 27.96
N ASP A 179 16.08 -10.83 27.38
CA ASP A 179 15.50 -11.95 28.11
C ASP A 179 16.51 -13.08 28.42
N GLY A 180 17.72 -13.00 27.87
CA GLY A 180 18.79 -13.99 28.10
C GLY A 180 18.49 -15.40 27.58
N SER A 181 17.34 -15.59 26.91
CA SER A 181 16.87 -16.91 26.46
C SER A 181 17.71 -17.51 25.32
N GLY A 182 18.56 -16.71 24.68
CA GLY A 182 19.57 -17.15 23.70
C GLY A 182 19.02 -17.85 22.44
N ARG A 183 17.70 -17.99 22.32
CA ARG A 183 17.06 -18.66 21.18
C ARG A 183 16.97 -17.67 20.02
N LEU A 184 17.79 -17.89 19.01
CA LEU A 184 17.63 -17.28 17.70
C LEU A 184 16.34 -17.83 17.06
N SER A 185 15.27 -17.04 17.06
CA SER A 185 14.10 -17.34 16.23
C SER A 185 14.37 -16.83 14.82
N GLN A 186 14.37 -17.73 13.83
CA GLN A 186 14.31 -17.33 12.43
C GLN A 186 13.03 -16.51 12.20
N HIS A 187 13.08 -15.45 11.42
CA HIS A 187 11.89 -14.66 11.11
C HIS A 187 11.38 -14.97 9.71
N GLU A 188 10.07 -15.07 9.55
CA GLU A 188 9.41 -15.27 8.26
C GLU A 188 8.44 -14.11 8.05
N VAL A 189 8.62 -13.34 6.98
CA VAL A 189 7.84 -12.14 6.66
C VAL A 189 7.05 -12.40 5.38
N PHE A 190 5.72 -12.37 5.50
CA PHE A 190 4.80 -12.55 4.40
C PHE A 190 4.03 -11.25 4.15
N VAL A 191 4.11 -10.71 2.94
CA VAL A 191 3.36 -9.53 2.52
C VAL A 191 2.39 -9.90 1.41
N PHE A 192 1.11 -9.61 1.61
CA PHE A 192 0.03 -9.89 0.66
C PHE A 192 -0.45 -8.59 0.01
N THR A 193 -0.64 -8.62 -1.31
CA THR A 193 -1.20 -7.53 -2.11
C THR A 193 -2.11 -8.10 -3.19
N ASP A 194 -3.17 -7.38 -3.57
CA ASP A 194 -3.99 -7.75 -4.72
C ASP A 194 -3.53 -7.13 -6.05
N SER A 195 -2.42 -6.39 -6.02
CA SER A 195 -1.80 -5.79 -7.19
C SER A 195 -0.76 -6.72 -7.83
N GLU A 196 -1.22 -7.55 -8.77
CA GLU A 196 -0.34 -8.35 -9.63
C GLU A 196 0.66 -7.46 -10.38
N GLY A 197 0.24 -6.27 -10.81
CA GLY A 197 1.09 -5.29 -11.48
C GLY A 197 2.27 -4.87 -10.61
N ALA A 198 2.04 -4.58 -9.33
CA ALA A 198 3.10 -4.21 -8.39
C ALA A 198 4.10 -5.36 -8.20
N LEU A 199 3.60 -6.59 -8.04
CA LEU A 199 4.44 -7.78 -7.91
C LEU A 199 5.33 -8.01 -9.14
N ARG A 200 4.78 -7.89 -10.35
CA ARG A 200 5.55 -8.04 -11.61
C ARG A 200 6.61 -6.95 -11.76
N VAL A 201 6.33 -5.73 -11.32
CA VAL A 201 7.31 -4.64 -11.32
C VAL A 201 8.44 -4.94 -10.33
N ILE A 202 8.12 -5.35 -9.11
CA ILE A 202 9.12 -5.70 -8.08
C ILE A 202 9.97 -6.90 -8.53
N GLN A 203 9.34 -7.88 -9.18
CA GLN A 203 10.03 -9.05 -9.73
C GLN A 203 10.94 -8.71 -10.93
N GLY A 204 10.84 -7.50 -11.51
CA GLY A 204 11.57 -7.11 -12.70
C GLY A 204 11.07 -7.74 -13.99
N THR A 205 9.88 -8.35 -13.98
CA THR A 205 9.27 -9.00 -15.17
C THR A 205 8.41 -8.04 -15.99
N ASN A 206 8.16 -6.83 -15.49
CA ASN A 206 7.46 -5.79 -16.23
C ASN A 206 8.38 -5.13 -17.28
N LYS A 207 7.99 -5.17 -18.55
CA LYS A 207 8.74 -4.60 -19.68
C LYS A 207 8.48 -3.11 -19.92
N LYS A 208 7.52 -2.51 -19.22
CA LYS A 208 7.16 -1.09 -19.42
C LYS A 208 8.15 -0.18 -18.72
N ALA A 209 8.44 0.96 -19.34
CA ALA A 209 9.19 2.03 -18.69
C ALA A 209 8.45 2.49 -17.42
N LEU A 210 9.17 2.47 -16.29
CA LEU A 210 8.65 2.88 -14.99
C LEU A 210 8.90 4.38 -14.78
N SER A 211 7.97 5.07 -14.13
CA SER A 211 8.22 6.43 -13.65
C SER A 211 9.37 6.43 -12.65
N GLN A 212 10.04 7.58 -12.50
CA GLN A 212 11.10 7.75 -11.51
C GLN A 212 10.63 7.33 -10.11
N ASP A 213 9.48 7.83 -9.65
CA ASP A 213 8.88 7.47 -8.36
C ASP A 213 8.73 5.96 -8.16
N THR A 214 8.23 5.27 -9.18
CA THR A 214 8.09 3.81 -9.11
C THR A 214 9.45 3.13 -9.01
N GLN A 215 10.46 3.57 -9.74
CA GLN A 215 11.82 3.01 -9.64
C GLN A 215 12.41 3.21 -8.24
N VAL A 216 12.23 4.40 -7.64
CA VAL A 216 12.66 4.68 -6.27
C VAL A 216 12.01 3.74 -5.28
N LEU A 217 10.70 3.54 -5.40
CA LEU A 217 9.97 2.64 -4.50
C LEU A 217 10.40 1.17 -4.66
N VAL A 218 10.70 0.73 -5.88
CA VAL A 218 11.26 -0.61 -6.13
C VAL A 218 12.66 -0.77 -5.51
N GLN A 219 13.50 0.26 -5.63
CA GLN A 219 14.80 0.27 -4.94
C GLN A 219 14.63 0.20 -3.44
N PHE A 220 13.67 0.93 -2.88
CA PHE A 220 13.37 0.90 -1.45
C PHE A 220 12.85 -0.47 -0.98
N VAL A 221 11.96 -1.11 -1.74
CA VAL A 221 11.53 -2.51 -1.50
C VAL A 221 12.75 -3.43 -1.47
N THR A 222 13.66 -3.29 -2.45
CA THR A 222 14.91 -4.06 -2.50
C THR A 222 15.75 -3.82 -1.24
N SER A 223 16.00 -2.56 -0.86
CA SER A 223 16.78 -2.20 0.34
C SER A 223 16.18 -2.80 1.62
N MET A 224 14.86 -2.71 1.81
CA MET A 224 14.20 -3.30 2.99
C MET A 224 14.29 -4.83 2.99
N SER A 225 14.22 -5.47 1.82
CA SER A 225 14.41 -6.93 1.72
C SER A 225 15.83 -7.36 2.08
N VAL A 226 16.85 -6.59 1.66
CA VAL A 226 18.26 -6.81 2.03
C VAL A 226 18.43 -6.70 3.54
N GLU A 227 17.82 -5.67 4.13
CA GLU A 227 17.88 -5.41 5.55
C GLU A 227 17.20 -6.52 6.37
N LEU A 228 16.02 -6.97 5.97
CA LEU A 228 15.34 -8.12 6.59
C LEU A 228 16.18 -9.40 6.50
N LYS A 229 16.83 -9.65 5.35
CA LYS A 229 17.73 -10.80 5.18
C LYS A 229 18.95 -10.69 6.10
N ALA A 230 19.54 -9.51 6.23
CA ALA A 230 20.65 -9.26 7.15
C ALA A 230 20.25 -9.47 8.63
N LEU A 231 18.96 -9.27 8.95
CA LEU A 231 18.39 -9.59 10.26
C LEU A 231 18.00 -11.08 10.42
N GLY A 232 18.36 -11.95 9.47
CA GLY A 232 18.05 -13.38 9.51
C GLY A 232 16.59 -13.72 9.16
N SER A 233 15.91 -12.84 8.43
CA SER A 233 14.51 -13.04 8.01
C SER A 233 14.41 -13.60 6.59
N LEU A 234 13.43 -14.46 6.35
CA LEU A 234 12.94 -14.80 5.02
C LEU A 234 11.80 -13.85 4.64
N VAL A 235 11.78 -13.37 3.39
CA VAL A 235 10.76 -12.42 2.91
C VAL A 235 10.09 -12.96 1.66
N GLU A 236 8.76 -13.04 1.70
CA GLU A 236 7.93 -13.47 0.59
C GLU A 236 6.80 -12.45 0.32
N LEU A 237 6.59 -12.11 -0.96
CA LEU A 237 5.47 -11.32 -1.44
C LEU A 237 4.49 -12.24 -2.17
N HIS A 238 3.21 -12.16 -1.82
CA HIS A 238 2.18 -13.02 -2.39
C HIS A 238 1.05 -12.20 -3.00
N LEU A 239 0.60 -12.66 -4.16
CA LEU A 239 -0.68 -12.21 -4.70
C LEU A 239 -1.82 -12.75 -3.84
N VAL A 240 -2.77 -11.89 -3.49
CA VAL A 240 -4.10 -12.29 -3.00
C VAL A 240 -5.16 -11.78 -3.99
N PRO A 241 -6.18 -12.56 -4.35
CA PRO A 241 -7.13 -12.06 -5.33
C PRO A 241 -8.03 -10.98 -4.73
N GLY A 242 -8.01 -9.79 -5.35
CA GLY A 242 -8.87 -8.67 -4.95
C GLY A 242 -10.36 -9.05 -4.93
N HIS A 243 -11.10 -8.37 -4.05
CA HIS A 243 -12.55 -8.57 -3.83
C HIS A 243 -12.96 -9.98 -3.36
N SER A 244 -12.03 -10.82 -2.91
CA SER A 244 -12.33 -12.21 -2.49
C SER A 244 -12.66 -12.36 -1.00
N LYS A 245 -12.89 -11.24 -0.30
CA LYS A 245 -13.26 -11.21 1.13
C LYS A 245 -12.23 -11.84 2.07
N VAL A 246 -10.95 -11.87 1.69
CA VAL A 246 -9.87 -12.25 2.61
C VAL A 246 -9.77 -11.17 3.70
N PRO A 247 -9.93 -11.50 5.00
CA PRO A 247 -10.13 -10.49 6.05
C PRO A 247 -9.03 -9.42 6.09
N GLY A 248 -7.75 -9.83 6.10
CA GLY A 248 -6.65 -8.86 6.15
C GLY A 248 -6.56 -7.96 4.91
N ASN A 249 -6.87 -8.50 3.73
CA ASN A 249 -6.97 -7.68 2.51
C ASN A 249 -8.12 -6.68 2.57
N CYS A 250 -9.28 -7.08 3.12
CA CYS A 250 -10.40 -6.18 3.33
C CYS A 250 -10.09 -5.07 4.33
N GLU A 251 -9.36 -5.36 5.40
CA GLU A 251 -8.90 -4.36 6.37
C GLU A 251 -7.99 -3.32 5.70
N ALA A 252 -6.98 -3.78 4.95
CA ALA A 252 -6.09 -2.89 4.20
C ALA A 252 -6.87 -2.03 3.18
N HIS A 253 -7.79 -2.64 2.43
CA HIS A 253 -8.64 -1.94 1.45
C HIS A 253 -9.48 -0.83 2.06
N ASN A 254 -10.18 -1.16 3.14
CA ASN A 254 -11.07 -0.21 3.81
C ASN A 254 -10.26 0.97 4.37
N ALA A 255 -9.10 0.69 4.96
CA ALA A 255 -8.22 1.69 5.54
C ALA A 255 -7.57 2.59 4.48
N SER A 256 -7.03 2.02 3.40
CA SER A 256 -6.40 2.80 2.32
C SER A 256 -7.43 3.75 1.67
N ARG A 257 -8.63 3.25 1.41
CA ARG A 257 -9.75 4.02 0.86
C ARG A 257 -10.23 5.11 1.80
N TYR A 258 -10.35 4.82 3.10
CA TYR A 258 -10.72 5.81 4.11
C TYR A 258 -9.68 6.93 4.20
N ALA A 259 -8.40 6.58 4.24
CA ALA A 259 -7.30 7.53 4.30
C ALA A 259 -7.22 8.41 3.06
N ALA A 260 -7.31 7.83 1.85
CA ALA A 260 -7.29 8.59 0.60
C ALA A 260 -8.46 9.59 0.50
N ARG A 261 -9.67 9.20 0.93
CA ARG A 261 -10.84 10.08 0.99
C ARG A 261 -10.70 11.18 2.02
N SER A 262 -10.19 10.84 3.20
CA SER A 262 -9.94 11.82 4.27
C SER A 262 -8.94 12.86 3.79
N LEU A 263 -7.86 12.43 3.12
CA LEU A 263 -6.87 13.33 2.53
C LEU A 263 -7.50 14.23 1.44
N ALA A 264 -8.29 13.66 0.53
CA ALA A 264 -9.00 14.43 -0.49
C ALA A 264 -9.93 15.49 0.13
N SER A 265 -10.67 15.12 1.18
CA SER A 265 -11.55 16.03 1.91
C SER A 265 -10.76 17.16 2.59
N GLN A 266 -9.67 16.83 3.28
CA GLN A 266 -8.80 17.83 3.95
C GLN A 266 -8.18 18.81 2.95
N ARG A 267 -7.90 18.36 1.73
CA ARG A 267 -7.31 19.17 0.66
C ARG A 267 -8.35 19.86 -0.22
N ASN A 268 -9.64 19.78 0.12
CA ASN A 268 -10.74 20.29 -0.68
C ASN A 268 -10.67 19.80 -2.15
N MET A 269 -10.22 18.57 -2.36
CA MET A 269 -10.17 17.92 -3.67
C MET A 269 -11.51 17.26 -3.94
N THR A 270 -12.43 18.05 -4.49
CA THR A 270 -13.82 17.65 -4.72
C THR A 270 -14.00 16.80 -5.97
N ASN A 271 -13.08 16.88 -6.94
CA ASN A 271 -13.12 16.10 -8.16
C ASN A 271 -11.72 15.76 -8.70
N ALA A 272 -11.66 14.82 -9.64
CA ALA A 272 -10.42 14.38 -10.25
C ALA A 272 -9.73 15.50 -11.03
N GLU A 273 -10.47 16.38 -11.70
CA GLU A 273 -9.91 17.48 -12.49
C GLU A 273 -9.07 18.45 -11.64
N LYS A 274 -9.54 18.79 -10.43
CA LYS A 274 -8.78 19.62 -9.50
C LYS A 274 -7.48 18.91 -9.06
N GLY A 275 -7.54 17.61 -8.80
CA GLY A 275 -6.37 16.78 -8.52
C GLY A 275 -5.39 16.73 -9.69
N MET A 276 -5.90 16.59 -10.91
CA MET A 276 -5.11 16.63 -12.16
C MET A 276 -4.41 17.96 -12.34
N ARG A 277 -5.12 19.08 -12.14
CA ARG A 277 -4.53 20.43 -12.26
C ARG A 277 -3.41 20.63 -11.25
N LEU A 278 -3.56 20.14 -10.02
CA LEU A 278 -2.48 20.18 -9.03
C LEU A 278 -1.29 19.32 -9.45
N TYR A 279 -1.55 18.10 -9.95
CA TYR A 279 -0.52 17.23 -10.49
C TYR A 279 0.24 17.86 -11.67
N GLN A 280 -0.46 18.57 -12.56
CA GLN A 280 0.11 19.23 -13.75
C GLN A 280 0.86 20.53 -13.43
N ASN A 281 0.34 21.35 -12.51
CA ASN A 281 0.90 22.66 -12.16
C ASN A 281 2.15 22.55 -11.27
N GLY A 282 2.45 21.35 -10.77
CA GLY A 282 3.62 21.09 -9.96
C GLY A 282 3.55 19.68 -9.40
N PRO A 283 4.21 18.68 -10.01
CA PRO A 283 4.22 17.29 -9.51
C PRO A 283 4.77 17.13 -8.08
N PHE A 284 5.22 18.24 -7.47
CA PHE A 284 5.88 18.29 -6.16
C PHE A 284 5.26 19.29 -5.18
N THR A 285 4.06 19.81 -5.47
CA THR A 285 3.32 20.52 -4.42
C THR A 285 2.91 19.49 -3.37
N ALA A 286 3.74 19.36 -2.33
CA ALA A 286 3.51 18.47 -1.22
C ALA A 286 2.10 18.75 -0.69
N LEU A 287 1.31 17.68 -0.56
CA LEU A 287 -0.05 17.81 -0.06
C LEU A 287 0.01 18.35 1.37
N PHE A 288 0.92 17.86 2.21
CA PHE A 288 1.12 18.32 3.58
C PHE A 288 2.53 18.85 3.80
N PRO A 289 2.75 19.73 4.80
CA PRO A 289 4.08 19.96 5.32
C PRO A 289 4.64 18.61 5.75
N LEU A 290 5.77 18.23 5.16
CA LEU A 290 6.42 16.96 5.49
C LEU A 290 6.84 17.02 6.97
N PRO A 291 6.63 15.95 7.75
CA PRO A 291 7.13 15.91 9.11
C PRO A 291 8.64 16.20 9.12
N GLU A 292 9.10 16.96 10.13
CA GLU A 292 10.54 17.20 10.34
C GLU A 292 11.27 15.92 10.78
N GLU A 293 10.51 14.94 11.29
CA GLU A 293 11.01 13.62 11.64
C GLU A 293 11.46 12.84 10.39
N PRO A 294 12.61 12.16 10.46
CA PRO A 294 13.24 11.49 9.31
C PRO A 294 12.43 10.28 8.88
N SER A 295 11.48 10.49 7.97
CA SER A 295 10.95 9.41 7.16
C SER A 295 11.94 9.20 6.02
N PHE A 296 12.81 8.20 6.16
CA PHE A 296 13.81 7.85 5.15
C PHE A 296 13.21 7.75 3.74
N LEU A 297 11.98 7.25 3.60
CA LEU A 297 11.31 7.17 2.30
C LEU A 297 10.97 8.56 1.73
N LEU A 298 10.43 9.46 2.55
CA LEU A 298 10.19 10.86 2.17
C LEU A 298 11.50 11.62 1.91
N ASP A 299 12.55 11.36 2.68
CA ASP A 299 13.87 11.98 2.46
C ASP A 299 14.54 11.45 1.20
N LEU A 300 14.40 10.15 0.91
CA LEU A 300 14.85 9.50 -0.32
C LEU A 300 14.08 10.06 -1.52
N MET A 301 12.75 10.16 -1.42
CA MET A 301 11.93 10.82 -2.43
C MET A 301 12.36 12.28 -2.60
N ARG A 302 12.62 13.03 -1.51
CA ARG A 302 13.07 14.42 -1.59
C ARG A 302 14.43 14.54 -2.29
N ALA A 303 15.41 13.72 -1.91
CA ALA A 303 16.76 13.73 -2.49
C ALA A 303 16.77 13.40 -4.00
N LEU A 304 15.94 12.45 -4.41
CA LEU A 304 15.84 12.04 -5.83
C LEU A 304 15.07 13.04 -6.70
N HIS A 305 14.30 13.95 -6.07
CA HIS A 305 13.56 15.00 -6.77
C HIS A 305 14.27 16.35 -6.79
N LEU A 306 15.09 16.66 -5.77
CA LEU A 306 16.00 17.82 -5.78
C LEU A 306 17.12 17.68 -6.83
N THR A 307 17.35 16.47 -7.33
CA THR A 307 18.40 16.16 -8.32
C THR A 307 17.87 16.07 -9.76
N ARG A 308 16.60 16.40 -10.02
CA ARG A 308 16.13 16.50 -11.41
C ARG A 308 16.93 17.60 -12.12
N PRO A 309 17.65 17.30 -13.21
CA PRO A 309 18.18 18.35 -14.05
C PRO A 309 16.97 19.16 -14.53
N VAL A 310 16.97 20.46 -14.24
CA VAL A 310 16.17 21.41 -15.01
C VAL A 310 16.62 21.20 -16.45
N TYR A 311 15.78 20.57 -17.28
CA TYR A 311 16.08 20.42 -18.69
C TYR A 311 16.38 21.83 -19.24
N PRO A 312 17.59 22.11 -19.75
CA PRO A 312 17.91 23.39 -20.35
C PRO A 312 17.25 23.41 -21.73
N GLY A 313 15.97 23.77 -21.77
CA GLY A 313 15.20 23.66 -23.01
C GLY A 313 13.91 24.46 -23.08
N GLN A 314 13.47 25.13 -22.02
CA GLN A 314 12.41 26.13 -22.14
C GLN A 314 13.03 27.53 -22.18
N PRO A 315 12.93 28.27 -23.30
CA PRO A 315 13.31 29.66 -23.32
C PRO A 315 12.38 30.41 -22.36
N LEU A 316 12.98 31.05 -21.36
CA LEU A 316 12.30 32.06 -20.57
C LEU A 316 11.80 33.13 -21.54
N GLY A 317 10.49 33.21 -21.69
CA GLY A 317 9.84 34.24 -22.50
C GLY A 317 10.37 35.61 -22.09
N ILE A 318 10.88 36.34 -23.08
CA ILE A 318 11.34 37.72 -22.95
C ILE A 318 10.13 38.55 -22.51
N GLY A 319 10.09 38.89 -21.22
CA GLY A 319 9.17 39.88 -20.69
C GLY A 319 9.61 41.25 -21.19
N PHE A 320 8.76 41.87 -22.01
CA PHE A 320 8.85 43.30 -22.33
C PHE A 320 8.70 44.11 -21.03
N LEU A 321 9.70 44.93 -20.73
CA LEU A 321 9.60 45.98 -19.72
C LEU A 321 8.74 47.13 -20.25
N PRO A 322 7.93 47.79 -19.41
CA PRO A 322 7.21 48.99 -19.81
C PRO A 322 8.18 50.17 -19.94
N ILE A 323 8.06 50.88 -21.05
CA ILE A 323 8.63 52.22 -21.26
C ILE A 323 7.87 53.15 -20.32
N PHE A 324 8.57 53.78 -19.38
CA PHE A 324 8.06 54.96 -18.68
C PHE A 324 8.38 56.18 -19.56
N GLU A 325 7.33 56.90 -19.97
CA GLU A 325 7.42 58.29 -20.43
C GLU A 325 7.42 59.19 -19.18
N ASP A 326 8.48 59.98 -19.02
CA ASP A 326 8.48 61.42 -18.71
C ASP A 326 9.89 62.00 -18.99
#